data_AF-A0A352SVP6-F1
#
_entry.id   AF-A0A352SVP6-F1
#
_cell.length_a   1.000
_cell.length_b   1.000
_cell.length_c   1.000
_cell.angle_alpha   90.00
_cell.angle_beta   90.00
_cell.angle_gamma   90.00
#
_symmetry.space_group_name_H-M   'P 1'
#
loop_
_entity.id
_entity.type
_entity.pdbx_description
1 polymer ?
#
loop_
_entity_poly.entity_id
_entity_poly.type
_entity_poly.pdbx_seq_one_letter_code
_entity_poly.pdbx_strand_id
1 'polypeptide(L)'
;MIMKEYVVKNGKKLRCGYTTGTCATAASTAAAIMLLSGNVISKVFVKLPKNEMILIDVNEPYFDVEGVSCCVKKDSGDDPDVTNGILIYAKVVLDDTGLINIHGGKGVGRVTQKGLDCPVGEAAINTVPRKMIEENLRRIAEEYKYKGGMSVTISVPEGEKIA
;
A
#
# COMPACT_ATOMS: atom_id res chain seq x y z
N MET A 1 19.18 -0.64 4.90
CA MET A 1 19.09 -1.40 6.17
C MET A 1 17.81 -2.21 6.13
N ILE A 2 17.85 -3.51 6.46
CA ILE A 2 16.66 -4.37 6.48
C ILE A 2 15.92 -4.13 7.80
N MET A 3 14.59 -4.01 7.77
CA MET A 3 13.77 -3.79 8.96
C MET A 3 14.06 -4.85 10.03
N LYS A 4 14.10 -4.45 11.30
CA LYS A 4 14.26 -5.39 12.41
C LYS A 4 12.98 -6.24 12.56
N GLU A 5 13.12 -7.56 12.54
CA GLU A 5 12.01 -8.51 12.70
C GLU A 5 11.32 -8.42 14.08
N TYR A 6 11.97 -7.81 15.07
CA TYR A 6 11.46 -7.71 16.43
C TYR A 6 11.81 -6.39 17.14
N VAL A 7 10.94 -5.99 18.07
CA VAL A 7 11.16 -4.95 19.07
C VAL A 7 11.12 -5.54 20.48
N VAL A 8 11.90 -5.00 21.41
CA VAL A 8 11.87 -5.43 22.82
C VAL A 8 10.94 -4.48 23.59
N LYS A 9 9.84 -5.02 24.12
CA LYS A 9 8.89 -4.30 24.98
C LYS A 9 8.73 -5.08 26.28
N ASN A 10 8.95 -4.43 27.43
CA ASN A 10 8.88 -5.06 28.76
C ASN A 10 9.69 -6.37 28.89
N GLY A 11 10.90 -6.40 28.31
CA GLY A 11 11.78 -7.58 28.34
C GLY A 11 11.37 -8.74 27.42
N LYS A 12 10.26 -8.62 26.68
CA LYS A 12 9.84 -9.60 25.67
C LYS A 12 10.19 -9.12 24.27
N LYS A 13 10.69 -10.02 23.43
CA LYS A 13 10.83 -9.81 21.98
C LYS A 13 9.45 -9.98 21.35
N LEU A 14 8.97 -8.94 20.68
CA LEU A 14 7.70 -8.93 19.95
C LEU A 14 8.00 -8.80 18.45
N ARG A 15 7.39 -9.64 17.63
CA ARG A 15 7.50 -9.58 16.17
C ARG A 15 6.83 -8.32 15.65
N CYS A 16 7.54 -7.59 14.79
CA CYS A 16 6.99 -6.43 14.11
C CYS A 16 6.08 -6.87 12.96
N GLY A 17 4.85 -6.38 12.95
CA GLY A 17 4.00 -6.41 11.76
C GLY A 17 4.24 -5.22 10.84
N TYR A 18 3.35 -5.05 9.87
CA TYR A 18 3.30 -3.89 8.98
C TYR A 18 1.95 -3.19 9.04
N THR A 19 2.00 -1.86 8.96
CA THR A 19 0.81 -1.00 9.03
C THR A 19 -0.07 -1.15 7.79
N THR A 20 -1.33 -0.70 7.87
CA THR A 20 -2.23 -0.63 6.71
C THR A 20 -1.63 0.19 5.57
N GLY A 21 -0.95 1.31 5.88
CA GLY A 21 -0.24 2.13 4.89
C GLY A 21 0.91 1.40 4.21
N THR A 22 1.64 0.55 4.94
CA THR A 22 2.69 -0.30 4.37
C THR A 22 2.10 -1.34 3.42
N CYS A 23 0.99 -1.97 3.79
CA CYS A 23 0.27 -2.92 2.94
C CYS A 23 -0.25 -2.25 1.66
N ALA A 24 -0.85 -1.06 1.77
CA ALA A 24 -1.32 -0.28 0.62
C ALA A 24 -0.16 0.09 -0.32
N THR A 25 0.98 0.48 0.23
CA THR A 25 2.21 0.76 -0.53
C THR A 25 2.70 -0.49 -1.25
N ALA A 26 2.73 -1.64 -0.57
CA ALA A 26 3.13 -2.91 -1.15
C ALA A 26 2.22 -3.35 -2.29
N ALA A 27 0.90 -3.35 -2.08
CA ALA A 27 -0.06 -3.69 -3.12
C ALA A 27 0.08 -2.76 -4.34
N SER A 28 0.21 -1.45 -4.12
CA SER A 28 0.38 -0.47 -5.21
C SER A 28 1.67 -0.72 -6.00
N THR A 29 2.79 -0.92 -5.29
CA THR A 29 4.11 -1.16 -5.90
C THR A 29 4.08 -2.45 -6.71
N ALA A 30 3.48 -3.51 -6.18
CA ALA A 30 3.39 -4.79 -6.86
C ALA A 30 2.52 -4.70 -8.12
N ALA A 31 1.34 -4.08 -8.02
CA ALA A 31 0.46 -3.86 -9.16
C ALA A 31 1.16 -3.05 -10.27
N ALA A 32 1.93 -2.01 -9.92
CA ALA A 32 2.70 -1.25 -10.90
C ALA A 32 3.83 -2.06 -11.57
N ILE A 33 4.57 -2.87 -10.80
CA ILE A 33 5.60 -3.77 -11.36
C ILE A 33 4.94 -4.77 -12.32
N MET A 34 3.84 -5.40 -11.90
CA MET A 34 3.12 -6.37 -12.72
C MET A 34 2.58 -5.73 -14.00
N LEU A 35 2.03 -4.52 -13.90
CA LEU A 35 1.50 -3.77 -15.05
C LEU A 35 2.59 -3.36 -16.04
N LEU A 36 3.75 -2.89 -15.57
CA LEU A 36 4.85 -2.44 -16.42
C LEU A 36 5.68 -3.60 -17.00
N SER A 37 5.81 -4.70 -16.27
CA SER A 37 6.58 -5.87 -16.72
C SER A 37 5.77 -6.89 -17.49
N GLY A 38 4.44 -6.90 -17.33
CA GLY A 38 3.55 -7.95 -17.82
C GLY A 38 3.67 -9.29 -17.08
N ASN A 39 4.48 -9.37 -16.02
CA ASN A 39 4.73 -10.62 -15.29
C ASN A 39 4.07 -10.59 -13.91
N VAL A 40 3.51 -11.73 -13.50
CA VAL A 40 2.96 -11.90 -12.15
C VAL A 40 4.11 -12.06 -11.16
N ILE A 41 4.04 -11.33 -10.03
CA ILE A 41 4.97 -11.48 -8.90
C ILE A 41 4.20 -11.88 -7.64
N SER A 42 4.83 -12.69 -6.77
CA SER A 42 4.24 -13.12 -5.49
C SER A 42 4.81 -12.36 -4.28
N LYS A 43 5.86 -11.57 -4.47
CA LYS A 43 6.51 -10.77 -3.43
C LYS A 43 6.99 -9.44 -3.99
N VAL A 44 7.01 -8.41 -3.15
CA VAL A 44 7.47 -7.08 -3.53
C VAL A 44 8.34 -6.46 -2.43
N PHE A 45 9.41 -5.77 -2.87
CA PHE A 45 10.21 -4.94 -1.99
C PHE A 45 9.62 -3.54 -1.90
N VAL A 46 9.33 -3.10 -0.67
CA VAL A 46 8.82 -1.77 -0.37
C VAL A 46 9.82 -1.00 0.44
N LYS A 47 10.02 0.26 0.04
CA LYS A 47 10.78 1.23 0.80
C LYS A 47 9.89 1.89 1.84
N LEU A 48 10.26 1.75 3.10
CA LEU A 48 9.60 2.35 4.26
C LEU A 48 10.13 3.77 4.54
N PRO A 49 9.47 4.54 5.42
CA PRO A 49 10.05 5.77 5.94
C PRO A 49 11.44 5.47 6.54
N LYS A 50 12.43 6.35 6.30
CA LYS A 50 13.84 6.20 6.69
C LYS A 50 14.69 5.24 5.83
N ASN A 51 14.30 4.97 4.58
CA ASN A 51 15.05 4.14 3.62
C ASN A 51 15.28 2.69 4.06
N GLU A 52 14.42 2.15 4.93
CA GLU A 52 14.39 0.72 5.22
C GLU A 52 13.65 -0.02 4.11
N MET A 53 14.06 -1.26 3.82
CA MET A 53 13.39 -2.12 2.85
C MET A 53 12.75 -3.31 3.54
N ILE A 54 11.54 -3.66 3.12
CA ILE A 54 10.82 -4.86 3.57
C ILE A 54 10.33 -5.65 2.36
N LEU A 55 10.38 -6.98 2.45
CA LEU A 55 9.81 -7.89 1.46
C LEU A 55 8.44 -8.35 1.95
N ILE A 56 7.40 -8.16 1.14
CA ILE A 56 6.01 -8.44 1.50
C ILE A 56 5.38 -9.38 0.47
N ASP A 57 4.62 -10.36 0.95
CA ASP A 57 3.83 -11.27 0.12
C ASP A 57 2.66 -10.55 -0.56
N VAL A 58 2.49 -10.83 -1.84
CA VAL A 58 1.45 -10.28 -2.70
C VAL A 58 0.49 -11.40 -3.09
N ASN A 59 -0.80 -11.11 -3.02
CA ASN A 59 -1.87 -12.08 -3.22
C ASN A 59 -2.84 -11.57 -4.28
N GLU A 60 -3.60 -12.50 -4.86
CA GLU A 60 -4.71 -12.23 -5.78
C GLU A 60 -4.38 -11.24 -6.93
N PRO A 61 -3.29 -11.48 -7.69
CA PRO A 61 -3.02 -10.66 -8.87
C PRO A 61 -4.13 -10.85 -9.91
N TYR A 62 -4.62 -9.73 -10.44
CA TYR A 62 -5.67 -9.70 -11.45
C TYR A 62 -5.39 -8.61 -12.46
N PHE A 63 -5.49 -8.98 -13.74
CA PHE A 63 -5.26 -8.11 -14.88
C PHE A 63 -6.59 -7.91 -15.61
N ASP A 64 -6.93 -6.66 -15.88
CA ASP A 64 -8.04 -6.31 -16.76
C ASP A 64 -7.57 -5.35 -17.88
N VAL A 65 -8.51 -4.88 -18.67
CA VAL A 65 -8.24 -3.98 -19.80
C VAL A 65 -7.77 -2.59 -19.38
N GLU A 66 -8.02 -2.19 -18.13
CA GLU A 66 -7.66 -0.87 -17.61
C GLU A 66 -6.32 -0.91 -16.86
N GLY A 67 -6.04 -2.01 -16.14
CA GLY A 67 -4.80 -2.11 -15.38
C GLY A 67 -4.67 -3.40 -14.57
N VAL A 68 -3.92 -3.31 -13.47
CA VAL A 68 -3.62 -4.45 -12.59
C VAL A 68 -4.07 -4.15 -11.18
N SER A 69 -4.65 -5.14 -10.53
CA SER A 69 -4.92 -5.12 -9.09
C SER A 69 -4.30 -6.31 -8.38
N CYS A 70 -3.93 -6.12 -7.12
CA CYS A 70 -3.54 -7.20 -6.20
C CYS A 70 -3.77 -6.75 -4.76
N CYS A 71 -3.58 -7.66 -3.80
CA CYS A 71 -3.71 -7.34 -2.39
C CYS A 71 -2.55 -7.81 -1.52
N VAL A 72 -2.46 -7.20 -0.34
CA VAL A 72 -1.59 -7.63 0.74
C VAL A 72 -2.46 -7.93 1.96
N LYS A 73 -2.25 -9.11 2.54
CA LYS A 73 -2.84 -9.46 3.83
C LYS A 73 -2.04 -8.80 4.94
N LYS A 74 -2.70 -7.97 5.75
CA LYS A 74 -2.05 -7.31 6.88
C LYS A 74 -1.61 -8.33 7.91
N ASP A 75 -0.35 -8.25 8.29
CA ASP A 75 0.21 -9.01 9.40
C ASP A 75 0.66 -8.02 10.48
N SER A 76 0.06 -8.12 11.66
CA SER A 76 0.29 -7.20 12.78
C SER A 76 1.38 -7.69 13.74
N GLY A 77 2.02 -8.83 13.44
CA GLY A 77 3.01 -9.39 14.35
C GLY A 77 2.35 -9.85 15.65
N ASP A 78 2.95 -9.46 16.78
CA ASP A 78 2.40 -9.72 18.11
C ASP A 78 1.55 -8.54 18.64
N ASP A 79 1.30 -7.51 17.83
CA ASP A 79 0.47 -6.38 18.21
C ASP A 79 -1.02 -6.75 18.09
N PRO A 80 -1.84 -6.60 19.17
CA PRO A 80 -3.27 -6.85 19.12
C PRO A 80 -3.98 -5.74 18.35
N ASP A 81 -3.95 -5.85 17.03
CA ASP A 81 -4.55 -4.90 16.08
C ASP A 81 -5.78 -5.53 15.42
N VAL A 82 -6.93 -4.86 15.52
CA VAL A 82 -8.22 -5.32 14.97
C VAL A 82 -8.21 -5.44 13.45
N THR A 83 -7.28 -4.77 12.79
CA THR A 83 -7.07 -4.83 11.34
C THR A 83 -6.14 -5.98 10.93
N ASN A 84 -5.73 -6.85 11.86
CA ASN A 84 -4.91 -8.01 11.51
C ASN A 84 -5.65 -8.97 10.57
N GLY A 85 -4.96 -9.45 9.55
CA GLY A 85 -5.48 -10.43 8.60
C GLY A 85 -6.41 -9.86 7.52
N ILE A 86 -6.75 -8.57 7.55
CA ILE A 86 -7.56 -7.94 6.49
C ILE A 86 -6.77 -7.86 5.19
N LEU A 87 -7.49 -7.84 4.06
CA LEU A 87 -6.91 -7.69 2.74
C LEU A 87 -6.96 -6.22 2.31
N ILE A 88 -5.81 -5.69 1.92
CA ILE A 88 -5.68 -4.32 1.42
C ILE A 88 -5.31 -4.40 -0.05
N TYR A 89 -6.24 -3.99 -0.89
CA TYR A 89 -6.12 -4.02 -2.34
C TYR A 89 -5.61 -2.70 -2.88
N ALA A 90 -4.88 -2.76 -3.98
CA ALA A 90 -4.59 -1.62 -4.83
C ALA A 90 -4.82 -1.99 -6.29
N LYS A 91 -5.53 -1.14 -7.03
CA LYS A 91 -5.59 -1.17 -8.50
C LYS A 91 -4.75 -0.01 -9.06
N VAL A 92 -3.87 -0.31 -10.00
CA VAL A 92 -3.03 0.66 -10.70
C VAL A 92 -3.43 0.68 -12.17
N VAL A 93 -3.65 1.89 -12.67
CA VAL A 93 -3.93 2.19 -14.09
C VAL A 93 -2.86 3.19 -14.56
N LEU A 94 -2.35 2.99 -15.78
CA LEU A 94 -1.41 3.92 -16.40
C LEU A 94 -2.17 5.09 -17.03
N ASP A 95 -1.64 6.29 -16.92
CA ASP A 95 -2.15 7.48 -17.60
C ASP A 95 -1.00 8.33 -18.20
N ASP A 96 -1.33 9.37 -18.96
CA ASP A 96 -0.37 10.24 -19.64
C ASP A 96 -0.05 11.53 -18.88
N THR A 97 -0.53 11.68 -17.64
CA THR A 97 -0.42 12.94 -16.88
C THR A 97 0.97 13.16 -16.29
N GLY A 98 1.75 12.09 -16.11
CA GLY A 98 3.02 12.12 -15.38
C GLY A 98 2.88 12.25 -13.86
N LEU A 99 1.64 12.22 -13.35
CA LEU A 99 1.31 12.36 -11.92
C LEU A 99 0.99 11.00 -11.29
N ILE A 100 1.13 10.92 -9.97
CA ILE A 100 0.64 9.78 -9.19
C ILE A 100 -0.60 10.23 -8.45
N ASN A 101 -1.75 9.71 -8.87
CA ASN A 101 -3.04 10.02 -8.28
C ASN A 101 -3.44 8.89 -7.33
N ILE A 102 -3.78 9.22 -6.09
CA ILE A 102 -4.14 8.22 -5.06
C ILE A 102 -5.57 8.46 -4.60
N HIS A 103 -6.41 7.45 -4.83
CA HIS A 103 -7.84 7.44 -4.53
C HIS A 103 -8.18 6.38 -3.49
N GLY A 104 -9.25 6.64 -2.72
CA GLY A 104 -9.89 5.65 -1.85
C GLY A 104 -11.09 5.02 -2.55
N GLY A 105 -11.08 3.70 -2.64
CA GLY A 105 -12.16 2.86 -3.14
C GLY A 105 -12.98 2.26 -2.00
N LYS A 106 -13.49 1.05 -2.22
CA LYS A 106 -14.41 0.36 -1.30
C LYS A 106 -13.79 0.17 0.09
N GLY A 107 -14.56 0.46 1.14
CA GLY A 107 -14.18 0.30 2.54
C GLY A 107 -12.99 1.14 3.03
N VAL A 108 -12.48 2.07 2.21
CA VAL A 108 -11.64 3.16 2.73
C VAL A 108 -12.57 4.23 3.31
N GLY A 109 -12.43 4.48 4.62
CA GLY A 109 -13.20 5.51 5.31
C GLY A 109 -13.01 6.90 4.70
N ARG A 110 -13.93 7.81 4.96
CA ARG A 110 -13.80 9.23 4.62
C ARG A 110 -13.59 10.05 5.86
N VAL A 111 -12.81 11.13 5.77
CA VAL A 111 -12.64 12.04 6.90
C VAL A 111 -13.96 12.76 7.18
N THR A 112 -14.48 12.59 8.40
CA THR A 112 -15.75 13.20 8.84
C THR A 112 -15.55 14.38 9.79
N GLN A 113 -14.36 14.55 10.37
CA GLN A 113 -14.07 15.57 11.37
C GLN A 113 -12.88 16.46 10.97
N LYS A 114 -12.97 17.74 11.34
CA LYS A 114 -11.87 18.71 11.17
C LYS A 114 -10.74 18.36 12.15
N GLY A 115 -9.49 18.58 11.75
CA GLY A 115 -8.30 18.32 12.56
C GLY A 115 -7.63 16.97 12.30
N LEU A 116 -8.16 16.18 11.36
CA LEU A 116 -7.49 15.00 10.82
C LEU A 116 -6.55 15.38 9.68
N ASP A 117 -5.61 14.48 9.37
CA ASP A 117 -4.52 14.68 8.41
C ASP A 117 -5.01 14.87 6.95
N CYS A 118 -6.22 14.42 6.62
CA CYS A 118 -6.84 14.69 5.32
C CYS A 118 -8.04 15.65 5.46
N PRO A 119 -8.38 16.42 4.41
CA PRO A 119 -9.58 17.26 4.41
C PRO A 119 -10.88 16.48 4.62
N VAL A 120 -11.89 17.11 5.21
CA VAL A 120 -13.22 16.51 5.38
C VAL A 120 -13.80 16.13 4.01
N GLY A 121 -14.29 14.89 3.88
CA GLY A 121 -14.83 14.31 2.64
C GLY A 121 -13.82 13.48 1.83
N GLU A 122 -12.52 13.69 2.05
CA GLU A 122 -11.46 12.94 1.37
C GLU A 122 -11.33 11.52 1.91
N ALA A 123 -10.74 10.64 1.08
CA ALA A 123 -10.35 9.31 1.51
C ALA A 123 -9.38 9.40 2.70
N ALA A 124 -9.64 8.62 3.75
CA ALA A 124 -8.87 8.54 4.98
C ALA A 124 -7.54 7.77 4.77
N ILE A 125 -6.74 8.26 3.81
CA ILE A 125 -5.39 7.80 3.51
C ILE A 125 -4.46 8.95 3.87
N ASN A 126 -3.83 8.85 5.05
CA ASN A 126 -2.96 9.88 5.60
C ASN A 126 -1.78 10.24 4.67
N THR A 127 -1.19 11.41 4.89
CA THR A 127 -0.05 12.02 4.20
C THR A 127 1.15 11.09 4.14
N VAL A 128 1.47 10.38 5.23
CA VAL A 128 2.63 9.45 5.27
C VAL A 128 2.42 8.26 4.32
N PRO A 129 1.32 7.48 4.40
CA PRO A 129 1.00 6.46 3.39
C PRO A 129 0.96 6.99 1.95
N ARG A 130 0.36 8.16 1.69
CA ARG A 130 0.34 8.76 0.35
C ARG A 130 1.74 9.00 -0.19
N LYS A 131 2.61 9.61 0.62
CA LYS A 131 4.01 9.85 0.27
C LYS A 131 4.77 8.54 0.04
N MET A 132 4.55 7.53 0.87
CA MET A 132 5.18 6.21 0.69
C MET A 132 4.77 5.54 -0.63
N ILE A 133 3.48 5.58 -0.97
CA ILE A 133 2.96 5.08 -2.25
C ILE A 133 3.62 5.83 -3.41
N GLU A 134 3.61 7.16 -3.36
CA GLU A 134 4.20 7.99 -4.41
C GLU A 134 5.68 7.69 -4.61
N GLU A 135 6.49 7.71 -3.55
CA GLU A 135 7.94 7.46 -3.63
C GLU A 135 8.27 6.09 -4.19
N ASN A 136 7.52 5.05 -3.79
CA ASN A 136 7.76 3.70 -4.32
C ASN A 136 7.34 3.58 -5.78
N LEU A 137 6.21 4.17 -6.19
CA LEU A 137 5.78 4.12 -7.59
C LEU A 137 6.71 4.93 -8.49
N ARG A 138 7.20 6.10 -8.06
CA ARG A 138 8.22 6.85 -8.81
C ARG A 138 9.50 6.05 -9.01
N ARG A 139 9.96 5.35 -7.97
CA ARG A 139 11.12 4.45 -8.08
C ARG A 139 10.89 3.35 -9.12
N ILE A 140 9.73 2.69 -9.09
CA ILE A 140 9.40 1.65 -10.08
C ILE A 140 9.29 2.26 -11.49
N ALA A 141 8.66 3.42 -11.64
CA ALA A 141 8.57 4.10 -12.93
C ALA A 141 9.98 4.38 -13.50
N GLU A 142 10.91 4.85 -12.67
CA GLU A 142 12.31 5.08 -13.05
C GLU A 142 13.02 3.78 -13.45
N GLU A 143 12.89 2.70 -12.66
CA GLU A 143 13.48 1.38 -12.94
C GLU A 143 13.02 0.82 -14.30
N TYR A 144 11.75 1.01 -14.64
CA TYR A 144 11.15 0.57 -15.91
C TYR A 144 11.22 1.63 -17.02
N LYS A 145 11.86 2.79 -16.78
CA LYS A 145 11.94 3.93 -17.72
C LYS A 145 10.57 4.44 -18.21
N TYR A 146 9.54 4.26 -17.40
CA TYR A 146 8.19 4.74 -17.65
C TYR A 146 8.06 6.23 -17.28
N LYS A 147 7.49 7.03 -18.20
CA LYS A 147 7.37 8.50 -18.04
C LYS A 147 5.94 9.01 -17.88
N GLY A 148 4.94 8.15 -18.02
CA GLY A 148 3.54 8.52 -17.81
C GLY A 148 3.19 8.62 -16.32
N GLY A 149 1.92 8.91 -16.04
CA GLY A 149 1.38 8.88 -14.69
C GLY A 149 0.79 7.52 -14.33
N MET A 150 0.40 7.40 -13.06
CA MET A 150 -0.26 6.22 -12.50
C MET A 150 -1.39 6.65 -11.59
N SER A 151 -2.57 6.12 -11.83
CA SER A 151 -3.72 6.28 -10.96
C SER A 151 -3.92 5.03 -10.10
N VAL A 152 -3.94 5.23 -8.78
CA VAL A 152 -3.93 4.18 -7.77
C VAL A 152 -5.23 4.26 -6.97
N THR A 153 -5.99 3.18 -6.93
CA THR A 153 -7.17 3.07 -6.07
C THR A 153 -6.94 2.04 -4.98
N ILE A 154 -6.92 2.49 -3.73
CA ILE A 154 -6.78 1.63 -2.55
C ILE A 154 -8.16 1.18 -2.08
N SER A 155 -8.36 -0.12 -1.83
CA SER A 155 -9.61 -0.65 -1.29
C SER A 155 -9.37 -1.60 -0.13
N VAL A 156 -10.25 -1.59 0.84
CA VAL A 156 -10.23 -2.46 2.02
C VAL A 156 -11.64 -3.03 2.19
N PRO A 157 -12.01 -4.12 1.49
CA PRO A 157 -13.38 -4.61 1.45
C PRO A 157 -14.01 -4.88 2.83
N GLU A 158 -13.21 -5.32 3.79
CA GLU A 158 -13.62 -5.55 5.18
C GLU A 158 -13.68 -4.26 6.03
N GLY A 159 -13.14 -3.14 5.53
CA GLY A 159 -13.04 -1.88 6.26
C GLY A 159 -14.39 -1.31 6.69
N GLU A 160 -15.45 -1.49 5.89
CA GLU A 160 -16.81 -1.04 6.24
C GLU A 160 -17.38 -1.73 7.49
N LYS A 161 -16.88 -2.92 7.84
CA LYS A 161 -17.34 -3.68 9.01
C LYS A 161 -16.53 -3.39 10.27
N ILE A 162 -15.35 -2.81 10.11
CA ILE A 162 -14.36 -2.60 11.18
C ILE A 162 -14.38 -1.14 11.67
N ALA A 163 -14.75 -0.20 10.78
CA ALA A 163 -14.73 1.24 11.01
C ALA A 163 -15.93 1.77 11.82
#